data_AF-A0A9E0KRU9-F1
#
_entry.id   AF-A0A9E0KRU9-F1
#
_cell.length_a   1.000
_cell.length_b   1.000
_cell.length_c   1.000
_cell.angle_alpha   90.00
_cell.angle_beta   90.00
_cell.angle_gamma   90.00
#
_symmetry.space_group_name_H-M   'P 1'
#
loop_
_entity.id
_entity.type
_entity.pdbx_description
1 polymer ?
#
loop_
_entity_poly.entity_id
_entity_poly.type
_entity_poly.pdbx_seq_one_letter_code
_entity_poly.pdbx_strand_id
1 'polypeptide(L)'
;MIQLFYIFPTLAYACLTLLLGLNRRYKIQSVCLLAVTIITLIYVSMPLWGVEAWSFGAYLNEGLDFLRLSAWCFFLLSIILDLNPDFFRVWSFKRSLLSVGFALCLSLAVLPFLMSNFMFFQSSGFSLILVLKILWIVYGLVLIECIFRQSNREILYLLKYILLGIATTHIYDLAYNSNALLFGNYELNLTLARYFIFGMVVPLIAISAARYKQWSTNLRISRQFVFHSAVLSFAGLYLILISVLGYYINHLQTDFATSFQIIFIVSAILLMALAFFSEALRVK
;
A
#
# COMPACT_ATOMS: atom_id res chain seq x y z
N MET A 1 26.30 -5.37 4.33
CA MET A 1 25.62 -4.94 3.10
C MET A 1 24.10 -4.93 3.25
N ILE A 2 23.47 -6.01 3.75
CA ILE A 2 22.01 -6.13 3.97
C ILE A 2 21.44 -5.00 4.84
N GLN A 3 22.11 -4.63 5.93
CA GLN A 3 21.66 -3.56 6.83
C GLN A 3 21.47 -2.19 6.15
N LEU A 4 22.20 -1.90 5.07
CA LEU A 4 22.06 -0.64 4.33
C LEU A 4 20.66 -0.47 3.73
N PHE A 5 20.05 -1.58 3.28
CA PHE A 5 18.70 -1.60 2.72
C PHE A 5 17.62 -1.25 3.76
N TYR A 6 17.89 -1.46 5.06
CA TYR A 6 16.98 -1.11 6.15
C TYR A 6 17.25 0.30 6.71
N ILE A 7 18.52 0.72 6.77
CA ILE A 7 18.92 2.06 7.25
C ILE A 7 18.39 3.16 6.34
N PHE A 8 18.54 3.01 5.02
CA PHE A 8 18.12 4.00 4.04
C PHE A 8 16.66 4.44 4.18
N PRO A 9 15.67 3.53 4.14
CA PRO A 9 14.27 3.91 4.28
C PRO A 9 13.94 4.39 5.70
N THR A 10 14.62 3.90 6.74
CA THR A 10 14.42 4.40 8.12
C THR A 10 14.80 5.87 8.23
N LEU A 11 15.98 6.25 7.72
CA LEU A 11 16.43 7.64 7.71
C LEU A 11 15.53 8.53 6.84
N ALA A 12 15.12 8.02 5.67
CA ALA A 12 14.25 8.75 4.76
C ALA A 12 12.89 9.06 5.42
N TYR A 13 12.23 8.07 6.02
CA TYR A 13 10.98 8.27 6.73
C TYR A 13 11.15 9.11 8.01
N ALA A 14 12.28 9.00 8.73
CA ALA A 14 12.57 9.83 9.90
C ALA A 14 12.71 11.31 9.51
N CYS A 15 13.39 11.59 8.42
CA CYS A 15 13.50 12.95 7.89
C CYS A 15 12.11 13.47 7.48
N LEU A 16 11.31 12.65 6.79
CA LEU A 16 9.98 13.04 6.33
C LEU A 16 8.99 13.26 7.49
N THR A 17 8.98 12.41 8.51
CA THR A 17 8.15 12.62 9.71
C THR A 17 8.54 13.89 10.45
N LEU A 18 9.84 14.18 10.58
CA LEU A 18 10.33 15.43 11.17
C LEU A 18 9.89 16.65 10.35
N LEU A 19 10.06 16.63 9.03
CA LEU A 19 9.63 17.72 8.14
C LEU A 19 8.12 17.99 8.25
N LEU A 20 7.30 16.94 8.29
CA LEU A 20 5.86 17.06 8.46
C LEU A 20 5.47 17.52 9.87
N GLY A 21 6.19 17.09 10.90
CA GLY A 21 5.96 17.46 12.29
C GLY A 21 6.31 18.93 12.59
N LEU A 22 7.40 19.43 12.01
CA LEU A 22 7.82 20.83 12.14
C LEU A 22 6.88 21.77 11.39
N ASN A 23 6.35 21.35 10.24
CA ASN A 23 5.44 22.14 9.42
C ASN A 23 3.97 21.80 9.72
N ARG A 24 3.61 21.80 11.01
CA ARG A 24 2.30 21.35 11.51
C ARG A 24 1.16 22.17 10.88
N ARG A 25 0.21 21.48 10.26
CA ARG A 25 -1.03 22.06 9.73
C ARG A 25 -2.23 21.36 10.36
N TYR A 26 -3.25 22.14 10.73
CA TYR A 26 -4.44 21.65 11.45
C TYR A 26 -5.50 21.00 10.54
N LYS A 27 -5.12 20.49 9.37
CA LYS A 27 -6.03 19.76 8.47
C LYS A 27 -5.96 18.26 8.74
N ILE A 28 -7.11 17.58 8.63
CA ILE A 28 -7.20 16.15 8.93
C ILE A 28 -6.29 15.31 8.02
N GLN A 29 -6.09 15.71 6.78
CA GLN A 29 -5.20 15.02 5.83
C GLN A 29 -3.73 15.14 6.23
N SER A 30 -3.31 16.29 6.77
CA SER A 30 -1.95 16.48 7.28
C SER A 30 -1.68 15.62 8.52
N VAL A 31 -2.67 15.48 9.40
CA VAL A 31 -2.60 14.59 10.57
C VAL A 31 -2.58 13.12 10.13
N CYS A 32 -3.42 12.72 9.19
CA CYS A 32 -3.44 11.37 8.64
C CYS A 32 -2.10 11.04 7.97
N LEU A 33 -1.56 11.93 7.14
CA LEU A 33 -0.27 11.74 6.50
C LEU A 33 0.85 11.58 7.52
N LEU A 34 0.89 12.43 8.55
CA LEU A 34 1.86 12.34 9.63
C LEU A 34 1.74 10.99 10.37
N ALA A 35 0.53 10.59 10.75
CA ALA A 35 0.28 9.32 11.43
C ALA A 35 0.74 8.11 10.60
N VAL A 36 0.41 8.08 9.31
CA VAL A 36 0.86 7.04 8.38
C VAL A 36 2.38 6.98 8.32
N THR A 37 3.04 8.14 8.23
CA THR A 37 4.51 8.20 8.10
C THR A 37 5.23 7.77 9.37
N ILE A 38 4.62 7.95 10.55
CA ILE A 38 5.12 7.40 11.81
C ILE A 38 4.95 5.88 11.83
N ILE A 39 3.79 5.35 11.43
CA ILE A 39 3.55 3.91 11.38
C ILE A 39 4.54 3.23 10.41
N THR A 40 4.76 3.81 9.23
CA THR A 40 5.76 3.32 8.27
C THR A 40 7.18 3.40 8.84
N LEU A 41 7.52 4.46 9.58
CA LEU A 41 8.84 4.60 10.20
C LEU A 41 9.10 3.48 11.22
N ILE A 42 8.11 3.22 12.08
CA ILE A 42 8.19 2.14 13.07
C ILE A 42 8.38 0.80 12.36
N TYR A 43 7.53 0.50 11.37
CA TYR A 43 7.61 -0.73 10.59
C TYR A 43 8.98 -0.93 9.92
N VAL A 44 9.47 0.09 9.21
CA VAL A 44 10.74 0.02 8.48
C VAL A 44 11.95 -0.10 9.41
N SER A 45 11.84 0.40 10.65
CA SER A 45 12.91 0.29 11.62
C SER A 45 13.04 -1.10 12.25
N MET A 46 11.96 -1.89 12.32
CA MET A 46 11.90 -3.19 13.03
C MET A 46 13.05 -4.17 12.71
N PRO A 47 13.48 -4.35 11.45
CA PRO A 47 14.58 -5.25 11.11
C PRO A 47 15.93 -4.84 11.75
N LEU A 48 16.14 -3.54 12.00
CA LEU A 48 17.38 -3.03 12.61
C LEU A 48 17.53 -3.43 14.07
N TRP A 49 16.41 -3.62 14.76
CA TRP A 49 16.36 -4.00 16.17
C TRP A 49 16.41 -5.51 16.37
N GLY A 50 16.49 -6.31 15.28
CA GLY A 50 16.47 -7.76 15.35
C GLY A 50 15.16 -8.34 15.89
N VAL A 51 14.08 -7.55 15.91
CA VAL A 51 12.79 -7.94 16.49
C VAL A 51 12.20 -9.17 15.79
N GLU A 52 12.47 -9.32 14.49
CA GLU A 52 12.04 -10.49 13.70
C GLU A 52 12.66 -11.82 14.15
N ALA A 53 13.77 -11.79 14.91
CA ALA A 53 14.42 -13.01 15.41
C ALA A 53 13.62 -13.70 16.53
N TRP A 54 12.66 -13.01 17.15
CA TRP A 54 11.83 -13.55 18.21
C TRP A 54 10.42 -13.80 17.68
N SER A 55 9.80 -14.93 18.07
CA SER A 55 8.46 -15.31 17.58
C SER A 55 7.44 -14.19 17.77
N PHE A 56 7.46 -13.52 18.92
CA PHE A 56 6.59 -12.37 19.20
C PHE A 56 6.83 -11.19 18.26
N GLY A 57 8.10 -10.90 17.95
CA GLY A 57 8.46 -9.77 17.11
C GLY A 57 8.11 -9.97 15.63
N ALA A 58 8.13 -11.21 15.13
CA ALA A 58 7.60 -11.53 13.80
C ALA A 58 6.09 -11.18 13.69
N TYR A 59 5.29 -11.52 14.71
CA TYR A 59 3.86 -11.17 14.73
C TYR A 59 3.63 -9.66 14.84
N LEU A 60 4.44 -8.95 15.64
CA LEU A 60 4.37 -7.49 15.72
C LEU A 60 4.67 -6.84 14.37
N ASN A 61 5.66 -7.35 13.64
CA ASN A 61 6.02 -6.85 12.32
C ASN A 61 4.88 -7.05 11.31
N GLU A 62 4.26 -8.22 11.31
CA GLU A 62 3.09 -8.54 10.49
C GLU A 62 1.89 -7.63 10.80
N GLY A 63 1.61 -7.41 12.09
CA GLY A 63 0.56 -6.49 12.54
C GLY A 63 0.84 -5.05 12.13
N LEU A 64 2.08 -4.58 12.28
CA LEU A 64 2.52 -3.24 11.86
C LEU A 64 2.43 -3.05 10.35
N ASP A 65 2.74 -4.08 9.55
CA ASP A 65 2.59 -4.02 8.10
C ASP A 65 1.11 -3.84 7.70
N PHE A 66 0.21 -4.56 8.38
CA PHE A 66 -1.22 -4.43 8.15
C PHE A 66 -1.77 -3.06 8.58
N LEU A 67 -1.32 -2.56 9.73
CA LEU A 67 -1.62 -1.20 10.21
C LEU A 67 -1.15 -0.15 9.21
N ARG A 68 0.06 -0.32 8.65
CA ARG A 68 0.64 0.55 7.62
C ARG A 68 -0.24 0.59 6.37
N LEU A 69 -0.62 -0.56 5.82
CA LEU A 69 -1.49 -0.66 4.64
C LEU A 69 -2.83 0.04 4.86
N SER A 70 -3.43 -0.20 6.02
CA SER A 70 -4.71 0.38 6.38
C SER A 70 -4.64 1.89 6.60
N ALA A 71 -3.56 2.38 7.21
CA ALA A 71 -3.35 3.80 7.40
C ALA A 71 -3.23 4.52 6.05
N TRP A 72 -2.55 3.93 5.06
CA TRP A 72 -2.53 4.47 3.70
C TRP A 72 -3.91 4.50 3.05
N CYS A 73 -4.69 3.43 3.17
CA CYS A 73 -6.07 3.39 2.66
C CYS A 73 -6.94 4.48 3.29
N PHE A 74 -6.80 4.68 4.60
CA PHE A 74 -7.50 5.71 5.35
C PHE A 74 -7.12 7.12 4.89
N PHE A 75 -5.83 7.36 4.66
CA PHE A 75 -5.35 8.62 4.10
C PHE A 75 -5.96 8.90 2.71
N LEU A 76 -5.96 7.91 1.81
CA LEU A 76 -6.58 8.04 0.48
C LEU A 76 -8.10 8.31 0.59
N LEU A 77 -8.78 7.61 1.49
CA LEU A 77 -10.20 7.82 1.75
C LEU A 77 -10.47 9.24 2.29
N SER A 78 -9.59 9.76 3.16
CA SER A 78 -9.68 11.14 3.65
C SER A 78 -9.58 12.18 2.53
N ILE A 79 -8.80 11.89 1.46
CA ILE A 79 -8.72 12.74 0.26
C ILE A 79 -10.03 12.67 -0.51
N ILE A 80 -10.56 11.47 -0.80
CA ILE A 80 -11.82 11.29 -1.53
C ILE A 80 -12.98 12.02 -0.85
N LEU A 81 -13.05 11.94 0.50
CA LEU A 81 -14.08 12.60 1.29
C LEU A 81 -13.99 14.13 1.32
N ASP A 82 -12.81 14.69 1.09
CA ASP A 82 -12.60 16.14 0.97
C ASP A 82 -12.97 16.63 -0.44
N LEU A 83 -12.65 15.81 -1.45
CA LEU A 83 -12.92 16.08 -2.85
C LEU A 83 -14.42 16.04 -3.19
N ASN A 84 -15.18 15.15 -2.57
CA ASN A 84 -16.62 15.00 -2.81
C ASN A 84 -17.45 15.17 -1.53
N PRO A 85 -17.73 16.42 -1.08
CA PRO A 85 -18.54 16.66 0.10
C PRO A 85 -20.00 16.18 -0.04
N ASP A 86 -20.53 16.08 -1.26
CA ASP A 86 -21.88 15.57 -1.55
C ASP A 86 -21.97 14.03 -1.56
N PHE A 87 -20.84 13.29 -1.57
CA PHE A 87 -20.81 11.82 -1.61
C PHE A 87 -21.43 11.18 -0.35
N PHE A 88 -21.55 11.94 0.74
CA PHE A 88 -22.25 11.52 1.96
C PHE A 88 -22.95 12.72 2.61
N ARG A 89 -24.09 13.14 2.05
CA ARG A 89 -25.04 14.05 2.72
C ARG A 89 -25.91 13.31 3.77
N VAL A 90 -25.33 12.34 4.48
CA VAL A 90 -25.86 11.78 5.73
C VAL A 90 -24.78 11.98 6.79
N TRP A 91 -24.98 13.04 7.55
CA TRP A 91 -24.01 13.83 8.30
C TRP A 91 -23.39 13.12 9.53
N SER A 92 -23.67 11.83 9.76
CA SER A 92 -23.10 11.00 10.85
C SER A 92 -22.01 10.01 10.40
N PHE A 93 -21.85 9.79 9.09
CA PHE A 93 -21.06 8.68 8.54
C PHE A 93 -19.55 8.96 8.46
N LYS A 94 -19.11 10.23 8.47
CA LYS A 94 -17.67 10.58 8.46
C LYS A 94 -16.94 10.06 9.70
N ARG A 95 -17.57 10.07 10.89
CA ARG A 95 -16.96 9.49 12.11
C ARG A 95 -17.12 7.97 12.16
N SER A 96 -18.24 7.44 11.68
CA SER A 96 -18.54 6.00 11.67
C SER A 96 -17.67 5.22 10.67
N LEU A 97 -17.40 5.74 9.47
CA LEU A 97 -16.57 5.05 8.48
C LEU A 97 -15.07 5.15 8.82
N LEU A 98 -14.64 6.30 9.37
CA LEU A 98 -13.30 6.41 9.96
C LEU A 98 -13.16 5.46 11.16
N SER A 99 -14.16 5.35 12.04
CA SER A 99 -14.12 4.43 13.18
C SER A 99 -14.25 2.97 12.77
N VAL A 100 -14.98 2.64 11.70
CA VAL A 100 -15.15 1.28 11.18
C VAL A 100 -13.90 0.85 10.41
N GLY A 101 -13.29 1.73 9.61
CA GLY A 101 -12.00 1.47 8.97
C GLY A 101 -10.88 1.31 9.98
N PHE A 102 -10.86 2.13 11.04
CA PHE A 102 -9.91 2.00 12.15
C PHE A 102 -10.20 0.76 13.01
N ALA A 103 -11.47 0.45 13.32
CA ALA A 103 -11.84 -0.73 14.09
C ALA A 103 -11.62 -2.04 13.31
N LEU A 104 -11.85 -2.06 11.99
CA LEU A 104 -11.50 -3.19 11.12
C LEU A 104 -9.98 -3.37 11.06
N CYS A 105 -9.25 -2.29 10.83
CA CYS A 105 -7.80 -2.27 10.85
C CYS A 105 -7.21 -2.77 12.18
N LEU A 106 -7.80 -2.37 13.31
CA LEU A 106 -7.40 -2.77 14.66
C LEU A 106 -7.81 -4.22 14.96
N SER A 107 -9.00 -4.65 14.52
CA SER A 107 -9.46 -6.04 14.67
C SER A 107 -8.64 -7.04 13.86
N LEU A 108 -8.15 -6.64 12.68
CA LEU A 108 -7.36 -7.49 11.79
C LEU A 108 -5.86 -7.47 12.15
N ALA A 109 -5.34 -6.37 12.69
CA ALA A 109 -3.99 -6.33 13.27
C ALA A 109 -3.86 -7.20 14.54
N VAL A 110 -4.99 -7.52 15.19
CA VAL A 110 -5.07 -8.44 16.35
C VAL A 110 -5.16 -9.91 15.91
N LEU A 111 -5.51 -10.22 14.66
CA LEU A 111 -5.63 -11.61 14.20
C LEU A 111 -4.33 -12.43 14.23
N PRO A 112 -3.14 -11.90 13.86
CA PRO A 112 -1.89 -12.63 14.03
C PRO A 112 -1.60 -12.98 15.50
N PHE A 113 -1.98 -12.08 16.41
CA PHE A 113 -1.86 -12.28 17.87
C PHE A 113 -2.82 -13.36 18.37
N LEU A 114 -4.07 -13.37 17.89
CA LEU A 114 -5.06 -14.41 18.20
C LEU A 114 -4.70 -15.77 17.57
N MET A 115 -4.16 -15.78 16.36
CA MET A 115 -3.72 -16.99 15.65
C MET A 115 -2.49 -17.63 16.29
N SER A 116 -1.62 -16.86 16.98
CA SER A 116 -0.51 -17.43 17.75
C SER A 116 -0.97 -18.33 18.91
N ASN A 117 -2.20 -18.13 19.42
CA ASN A 117 -2.81 -18.99 20.44
C ASN A 117 -3.52 -20.22 19.82
N PHE A 118 -3.81 -20.21 18.53
CA PHE A 118 -4.45 -21.30 17.78
C PHE A 118 -3.41 -22.00 16.89
N MET A 119 -2.60 -22.88 17.49
CA MET A 119 -1.69 -23.79 16.76
C MET A 119 -2.44 -24.66 15.73
N PHE A 120 -2.82 -24.18 14.54
CA PHE A 120 -3.59 -25.00 13.59
C PHE A 120 -3.49 -24.66 12.08
N PHE A 121 -2.44 -23.99 11.60
CA PHE A 121 -2.30 -23.73 10.14
C PHE A 121 -0.89 -23.95 9.55
N GLN A 122 -0.07 -24.84 10.14
CA GLN A 122 1.20 -25.24 9.52
C GLN A 122 1.08 -26.32 8.44
N SER A 123 -0.12 -26.81 8.10
CA SER A 123 -0.27 -27.97 7.21
C SER A 123 -0.99 -27.74 5.87
N SER A 124 -1.60 -26.57 5.61
CA SER A 124 -2.51 -26.42 4.46
C SER A 124 -2.00 -25.52 3.31
N GLY A 125 -0.78 -24.97 3.37
CA GLY A 125 -0.22 -24.13 2.30
C GLY A 125 -0.99 -22.82 2.01
N PHE A 126 -2.12 -22.58 2.67
CA PHE A 126 -3.00 -21.44 2.46
C PHE A 126 -2.98 -20.51 3.66
N SER A 127 -2.48 -19.28 3.48
CA SER A 127 -2.44 -18.26 4.52
C SER A 127 -3.57 -17.25 4.34
N LEU A 128 -4.60 -17.35 5.17
CA LEU A 128 -5.73 -16.40 5.20
C LEU A 128 -5.25 -14.96 5.44
N ILE A 129 -4.19 -14.77 6.24
CA ILE A 129 -3.60 -13.45 6.51
C ILE A 129 -3.04 -12.82 5.22
N LEU A 130 -2.32 -13.59 4.41
CA LEU A 130 -1.79 -13.11 3.12
C LEU A 130 -2.91 -12.78 2.13
N VAL A 131 -3.99 -13.57 2.11
CA VAL A 131 -5.17 -13.27 1.27
C VAL A 131 -5.83 -11.95 1.70
N LEU A 132 -6.02 -11.75 3.00
CA LEU A 132 -6.56 -10.48 3.53
C LEU A 132 -5.66 -9.30 3.20
N LYS A 133 -4.33 -9.45 3.31
CA LYS A 133 -3.38 -8.42 2.88
C LYS A 133 -3.51 -8.08 1.41
N ILE A 134 -3.59 -9.08 0.53
CA ILE A 134 -3.75 -8.89 -0.91
C ILE A 134 -5.05 -8.13 -1.20
N LEU A 135 -6.17 -8.50 -0.57
CA LEU A 135 -7.44 -7.78 -0.71
C LEU A 135 -7.31 -6.32 -0.28
N TRP A 136 -6.61 -6.06 0.83
CA TRP A 136 -6.39 -4.70 1.34
C TRP A 136 -5.50 -3.87 0.42
N ILE A 137 -4.47 -4.49 -0.16
CA ILE A 137 -3.58 -3.86 -1.14
C ILE A 137 -4.37 -3.48 -2.40
N VAL A 138 -5.19 -4.40 -2.91
CA VAL A 138 -6.06 -4.14 -4.08
C VAL A 138 -7.06 -3.03 -3.76
N TYR A 139 -7.65 -3.02 -2.55
CA TYR A 139 -8.52 -1.94 -2.11
C TYR A 139 -7.81 -0.57 -2.15
N GLY A 140 -6.58 -0.48 -1.64
CA GLY A 140 -5.76 0.73 -1.74
C GLY A 140 -5.54 1.19 -3.18
N LEU A 141 -5.25 0.27 -4.10
CA LEU A 141 -5.10 0.58 -5.53
C LEU A 141 -6.42 1.07 -6.17
N VAL A 142 -7.56 0.49 -5.79
CA VAL A 142 -8.88 0.93 -6.25
C VAL A 142 -9.20 2.34 -5.75
N LEU A 143 -8.83 2.69 -4.51
CA LEU A 143 -8.96 4.06 -4.00
C LEU A 143 -8.10 5.04 -4.81
N ILE A 144 -6.89 4.64 -5.20
CA ILE A 144 -6.03 5.45 -6.07
C ILE A 144 -6.68 5.65 -7.45
N GLU A 145 -7.22 4.60 -8.06
CA GLU A 145 -7.97 4.71 -9.33
C GLU A 145 -9.16 5.66 -9.20
N CYS A 146 -9.91 5.56 -8.11
CA CYS A 146 -11.03 6.46 -7.83
C CYS A 146 -10.57 7.92 -7.81
N ILE A 147 -9.48 8.23 -7.10
CA ILE A 147 -8.92 9.60 -7.05
C ILE A 147 -8.48 10.04 -8.44
N PHE A 148 -7.78 9.19 -9.20
CA PHE A 148 -7.31 9.51 -10.55
C PHE A 148 -8.44 9.83 -11.52
N ARG A 149 -9.56 9.10 -11.44
CA ARG A 149 -10.70 9.30 -12.35
C ARG A 149 -11.62 10.44 -11.94
N GLN A 150 -11.74 10.72 -10.64
CA GLN A 150 -12.71 11.70 -10.13
C GLN A 150 -12.13 13.10 -9.99
N SER A 151 -10.81 13.25 -9.97
CA SER A 151 -10.18 14.55 -9.72
C SER A 151 -9.96 15.33 -11.01
N ASN A 152 -10.19 16.64 -10.97
CA ASN A 152 -9.82 17.54 -12.06
C ASN A 152 -8.29 17.54 -12.30
N ARG A 153 -7.85 17.90 -13.51
CA ARG A 153 -6.42 17.92 -13.89
C ARG A 153 -5.53 18.73 -12.94
N GLU A 154 -6.04 19.83 -12.40
CA GLU A 154 -5.32 20.69 -11.44
C GLU A 154 -5.06 19.96 -10.11
N ILE A 155 -6.07 19.27 -9.58
CA ILE A 155 -5.99 18.49 -8.33
C ILE A 155 -5.01 17.32 -8.53
N LEU A 156 -5.10 16.62 -9.66
CA LEU A 156 -4.18 15.54 -9.99
C LEU A 156 -2.75 16.03 -10.14
N TYR A 157 -2.53 17.20 -10.72
CA TYR A 157 -1.18 17.75 -10.83
C TYR A 157 -0.52 17.98 -9.47
N LEU A 158 -1.33 18.33 -8.45
CA LEU A 158 -0.89 18.50 -7.07
C LEU A 158 -0.68 17.16 -6.34
N LEU A 159 -1.55 16.17 -6.58
CA LEU A 159 -1.53 14.86 -5.91
C LEU A 159 -0.66 13.80 -6.62
N LYS A 160 -0.23 14.02 -7.86
CA LYS A 160 0.40 12.97 -8.69
C LYS A 160 1.58 12.30 -8.00
N TYR A 161 2.43 13.04 -7.30
CA TYR A 161 3.63 12.46 -6.69
C TYR A 161 3.29 11.58 -5.49
N ILE A 162 2.33 12.00 -4.64
CA ILE A 162 1.90 11.17 -3.52
C ILE A 162 1.15 9.94 -4.00
N LEU A 163 0.27 10.08 -4.99
CA LEU A 163 -0.44 8.94 -5.57
C LEU A 163 0.51 7.97 -6.25
N LEU A 164 1.52 8.46 -6.98
CA LEU A 164 2.55 7.60 -7.61
C LEU A 164 3.35 6.86 -6.54
N GLY A 165 3.76 7.56 -5.47
CA GLY A 165 4.46 6.95 -4.35
C GLY A 165 3.66 5.81 -3.70
N ILE A 166 2.40 6.08 -3.36
CA ILE A 166 1.51 5.08 -2.72
C ILE A 166 1.18 3.94 -3.68
N ALA A 167 0.95 4.23 -4.97
CA ALA A 167 0.70 3.20 -5.97
C ALA A 167 1.93 2.27 -6.11
N THR A 168 3.13 2.84 -6.15
CA THR A 168 4.37 2.06 -6.25
C THR A 168 4.53 1.11 -5.07
N THR A 169 4.27 1.57 -3.85
CA THR A 169 4.35 0.70 -2.66
C THR A 169 3.28 -0.40 -2.69
N HIS A 170 2.04 -0.07 -3.07
CA HIS A 170 0.95 -1.06 -3.10
C HIS A 170 1.13 -2.09 -4.23
N ILE A 171 1.60 -1.69 -5.42
CA ILE A 171 1.86 -2.63 -6.51
C ILE A 171 3.00 -3.59 -6.14
N TYR A 172 4.06 -3.08 -5.51
CA TYR A 172 5.12 -3.93 -5.02
C TYR A 172 4.65 -4.85 -3.89
N ASP A 173 3.85 -4.33 -2.95
CA ASP A 173 3.25 -5.12 -1.87
C ASP A 173 2.34 -6.23 -2.44
N LEU A 174 1.63 -5.99 -3.54
CA LEU A 174 0.83 -7.02 -4.23
C LEU A 174 1.74 -8.15 -4.73
N ALA A 175 2.84 -7.81 -5.39
CA ALA A 175 3.81 -8.78 -5.88
C ALA A 175 4.45 -9.57 -4.74
N TYR A 176 4.93 -8.88 -3.72
CA TYR A 176 5.55 -9.44 -2.52
C TYR A 176 4.64 -10.45 -1.80
N ASN A 177 3.39 -10.06 -1.51
CA ASN A 177 2.46 -10.92 -0.78
C ASN A 177 1.91 -12.05 -1.66
N SER A 178 1.75 -11.84 -2.97
CA SER A 178 1.38 -12.91 -3.89
C SER A 178 2.45 -14.00 -3.98
N ASN A 179 3.73 -13.62 -4.01
CA ASN A 179 4.85 -14.55 -3.97
C ASN A 179 4.86 -15.37 -2.67
N ALA A 180 4.74 -14.68 -1.54
CA ALA A 180 4.68 -15.34 -0.23
C ALA A 180 3.51 -16.32 -0.11
N LEU A 181 2.37 -16.00 -0.74
CA LEU A 181 1.20 -16.88 -0.75
C LEU A 181 1.43 -18.14 -1.60
N LEU A 182 2.15 -18.03 -2.71
CA LEU A 182 2.42 -19.15 -3.61
C LEU A 182 3.48 -20.13 -3.10
N PHE A 183 4.54 -19.61 -2.49
CA PHE A 183 5.71 -20.40 -2.07
C PHE A 183 5.81 -20.59 -0.56
N GLY A 184 4.86 -20.04 0.20
CA GLY A 184 4.77 -20.18 1.66
C GLY A 184 5.87 -19.49 2.45
N ASN A 185 6.77 -18.75 1.79
CA ASN A 185 7.92 -18.11 2.42
C ASN A 185 8.16 -16.70 1.86
N TYR A 186 8.65 -15.80 2.72
CA TYR A 186 9.12 -14.48 2.29
C TYR A 186 10.56 -14.58 1.79
N GLU A 187 10.76 -14.27 0.50
CA GLU A 187 12.08 -14.33 -0.10
C GLU A 187 12.91 -13.08 0.26
N LEU A 188 14.15 -13.27 0.70
CA LEU A 188 15.00 -12.19 1.19
C LEU A 188 15.23 -11.08 0.16
N ASN A 189 15.43 -11.41 -1.13
CA ASN A 189 15.68 -10.40 -2.15
C ASN A 189 14.46 -9.52 -2.39
N LEU A 190 13.26 -10.11 -2.46
CA LEU A 190 12.00 -9.38 -2.55
C LEU A 190 11.78 -8.50 -1.30
N THR A 191 12.15 -8.99 -0.12
CA THR A 191 12.10 -8.23 1.12
C THR A 191 13.04 -7.01 1.05
N LEU A 192 14.30 -7.17 0.67
CA LEU A 192 15.26 -6.07 0.59
C LEU A 192 14.86 -5.02 -0.44
N ALA A 193 14.39 -5.45 -1.61
CA ALA A 193 13.87 -4.54 -2.62
C ALA A 193 12.61 -3.78 -2.14
N ARG A 194 11.76 -4.40 -1.32
CA ARG A 194 10.61 -3.74 -0.67
C ARG A 194 11.04 -2.54 0.16
N TYR A 195 12.00 -2.75 1.06
CA TYR A 195 12.53 -1.70 1.93
C TYR A 195 13.22 -0.60 1.12
N PHE A 196 13.95 -0.97 0.07
CA PHE A 196 14.55 0.01 -0.84
C PHE A 196 13.51 0.92 -1.50
N ILE A 197 12.43 0.33 -2.02
CA ILE A 197 11.32 1.05 -2.65
C ILE A 197 10.65 2.00 -1.65
N PHE A 198 10.46 1.58 -0.40
CA PHE A 198 9.95 2.48 0.65
C PHE A 198 10.81 3.75 0.78
N GLY A 199 12.14 3.61 0.76
CA GLY A 199 13.03 4.77 0.81
C GLY A 199 12.95 5.64 -0.44
N MET A 200 12.85 5.04 -1.62
CA MET A 200 12.73 5.76 -2.90
C MET A 200 11.43 6.56 -3.03
N VAL A 201 10.36 6.13 -2.39
CA VAL A 201 9.06 6.80 -2.44
C VAL A 201 9.01 8.06 -1.57
N VAL A 202 9.83 8.14 -0.52
CA VAL A 202 9.90 9.29 0.40
C VAL A 202 10.02 10.65 -0.30
N PRO A 203 10.97 10.89 -1.24
CA PRO A 203 11.08 12.17 -1.92
C PRO A 203 9.81 12.57 -2.68
N LEU A 204 9.09 11.61 -3.27
CA LEU A 204 7.82 11.90 -3.93
C LEU A 204 6.76 12.40 -2.94
N ILE A 205 6.67 11.75 -1.78
CA ILE A 205 5.77 12.17 -0.69
C ILE A 205 6.19 13.56 -0.19
N ALA A 206 7.48 13.80 0.03
CA ALA A 206 8.01 15.08 0.48
C ALA A 206 7.69 16.23 -0.50
N ILE A 207 7.87 16.01 -1.79
CA ILE A 207 7.54 17.00 -2.84
C ILE A 207 6.05 17.33 -2.81
N SER A 208 5.18 16.32 -2.66
CA SER A 208 3.73 16.56 -2.56
C SER A 208 3.36 17.35 -1.30
N ALA A 209 4.00 17.04 -0.16
CA ALA A 209 3.75 17.71 1.11
C ALA A 209 4.22 19.17 1.07
N ALA A 210 5.33 19.45 0.38
CA ALA A 210 5.79 20.82 0.14
C ALA A 210 4.81 21.62 -0.73
N ARG A 211 4.23 20.98 -1.76
CA ARG A 211 3.23 21.59 -2.68
C ARG A 211 1.86 21.82 -2.02
N TYR A 212 1.62 21.25 -0.84
CA TYR A 212 0.35 21.38 -0.11
C TYR A 212 -0.06 22.83 0.18
N LYS A 213 0.85 23.82 0.14
CA LYS A 213 0.50 25.26 0.31
C LYS A 213 -0.53 25.75 -0.73
N GLN A 214 -0.62 25.09 -1.88
CA GLN A 214 -1.61 25.38 -2.94
C GLN A 214 -2.94 24.59 -2.78
N TRP A 215 -3.06 23.64 -1.84
CA TRP A 215 -4.29 22.85 -1.63
C TRP A 215 -5.42 23.63 -0.91
N SER A 216 -5.18 24.86 -0.45
CA SER A 216 -6.14 25.60 0.38
C SER A 216 -7.20 26.38 -0.40
N THR A 217 -7.13 26.45 -1.73
CA THR A 217 -8.09 27.22 -2.54
C THR A 217 -9.10 26.29 -3.19
N ASN A 218 -10.28 26.17 -2.55
CA ASN A 218 -11.57 25.76 -3.12
C ASN A 218 -11.52 24.78 -4.31
N LEU A 219 -11.17 23.53 -4.03
CA LEU A 219 -11.21 22.44 -5.00
C LEU A 219 -12.64 21.89 -5.08
N ARG A 220 -13.40 22.28 -6.11
CA ARG A 220 -14.70 21.68 -6.46
C ARG A 220 -14.58 20.91 -7.77
N ILE A 221 -15.17 19.72 -7.81
CA ILE A 221 -15.10 18.77 -8.92
C ILE A 221 -16.36 18.82 -9.81
N SER A 222 -16.14 18.55 -11.10
CA SER A 222 -17.17 18.29 -12.12
C SER A 222 -17.72 16.86 -11.98
N ARG A 223 -19.04 16.73 -11.99
CA ARG A 223 -19.77 15.52 -11.62
C ARG A 223 -19.75 14.48 -12.74
N GLN A 224 -19.22 13.29 -12.47
CA GLN A 224 -19.81 11.99 -12.84
C GLN A 224 -19.00 10.85 -12.25
N PHE A 225 -19.65 10.04 -11.41
CA PHE A 225 -19.06 8.86 -10.82
C PHE A 225 -19.38 7.67 -11.72
N VAL A 226 -18.38 7.11 -12.38
CA VAL A 226 -18.52 5.80 -13.02
C VAL A 226 -17.45 4.91 -12.42
N PHE A 227 -17.88 3.92 -11.64
CA PHE A 227 -17.00 2.83 -11.23
C PHE A 227 -16.51 2.15 -12.50
N HIS A 228 -15.22 2.25 -12.78
CA HIS A 228 -14.56 1.49 -13.83
C HIS A 228 -13.54 0.60 -13.14
N SER A 229 -13.64 -0.69 -13.43
CA SER A 229 -12.99 -1.78 -12.71
C SER A 229 -11.59 -2.07 -13.26
N ALA A 230 -10.83 -1.06 -13.70
CA ALA A 230 -9.58 -1.34 -14.42
C ALA A 230 -8.55 -1.95 -13.48
N VAL A 231 -8.27 -1.32 -12.33
CA VAL A 231 -7.33 -1.86 -11.33
C VAL A 231 -7.76 -3.23 -10.85
N LEU A 232 -9.05 -3.43 -10.59
CA LEU A 232 -9.54 -4.73 -10.12
C LEU A 232 -9.40 -5.81 -11.21
N SER A 233 -9.64 -5.46 -12.48
CA SER A 233 -9.42 -6.37 -13.62
C SER A 233 -7.95 -6.71 -13.78
N PHE A 234 -7.05 -5.73 -13.69
CA PHE A 234 -5.60 -5.95 -13.75
C PHE A 234 -5.09 -6.77 -12.57
N ALA A 235 -5.55 -6.49 -11.35
CA ALA A 235 -5.20 -7.27 -10.16
C ALA A 235 -5.70 -8.71 -10.28
N GLY A 236 -6.91 -8.95 -10.80
CA GLY A 236 -7.41 -10.29 -11.07
C GLY A 236 -6.55 -11.03 -12.11
N LEU A 237 -6.23 -10.37 -13.22
CA LEU A 237 -5.39 -10.93 -14.28
C LEU A 237 -3.98 -11.25 -13.77
N TYR A 238 -3.40 -10.38 -12.95
CA TYR A 238 -2.14 -10.61 -12.26
C TYR A 238 -2.16 -11.88 -11.43
N LEU A 239 -3.18 -12.02 -10.58
CA LEU A 239 -3.31 -13.15 -9.66
C LEU A 239 -3.49 -14.47 -10.42
N ILE A 240 -4.20 -14.46 -11.55
CA ILE A 240 -4.33 -15.62 -12.43
C ILE A 240 -2.96 -15.98 -13.04
N LEU A 241 -2.26 -15.00 -13.63
CA LEU A 241 -0.94 -15.24 -14.24
C LEU A 241 0.06 -15.77 -13.23
N ILE A 242 0.18 -15.13 -12.07
CA ILE A 242 1.13 -15.53 -11.04
C ILE A 242 0.78 -16.90 -10.43
N SER A 243 -0.51 -17.23 -10.34
CA SER A 243 -0.97 -18.56 -9.90
C SER A 243 -0.60 -19.65 -10.90
N VAL A 244 -0.82 -19.42 -12.20
CA VAL A 244 -0.41 -20.36 -13.25
C VAL A 244 1.10 -20.55 -13.24
N LEU A 245 1.86 -19.46 -13.16
CA LEU A 245 3.33 -19.51 -13.12
C LEU A 245 3.83 -20.21 -11.86
N GLY A 246 3.25 -19.92 -10.70
CA GLY A 246 3.56 -20.60 -9.44
C GLY A 246 3.29 -22.11 -9.49
N TYR A 247 2.21 -22.54 -10.16
CA TYR A 247 1.92 -23.95 -10.38
C TYR A 247 3.00 -24.63 -11.23
N TYR A 248 3.44 -23.99 -12.32
CA TYR A 248 4.50 -24.53 -13.17
C TYR A 248 5.86 -24.59 -12.47
N ILE A 249 6.23 -23.52 -11.74
CA ILE A 249 7.49 -23.46 -10.99
C ILE A 249 7.56 -24.57 -9.94
N ASN A 250 6.48 -24.77 -9.18
CA ASN A 250 6.41 -25.84 -8.17
C ASN A 250 6.49 -27.24 -8.78
N HIS A 251 5.94 -27.46 -9.98
CA HIS A 251 6.02 -28.76 -10.67
C HIS A 251 7.38 -29.04 -11.30
N LEU A 252 8.06 -28.00 -11.81
CA LEU A 252 9.31 -28.16 -12.57
C LEU A 252 10.56 -28.13 -11.69
N GLN A 253 10.42 -27.93 -10.36
CA GLN A 253 11.54 -27.79 -9.40
C GLN A 253 12.63 -26.81 -9.88
N THR A 254 12.22 -25.77 -10.63
CA THR A 254 13.14 -24.79 -11.20
C THR A 254 13.76 -23.89 -10.14
N ASP A 255 14.98 -23.41 -10.37
CA ASP A 255 15.72 -22.53 -9.46
C ASP A 255 14.93 -21.28 -9.06
N PHE A 256 15.05 -20.89 -7.78
CA PHE A 256 14.41 -19.72 -7.15
C PHE A 256 14.69 -18.38 -7.86
N ALA A 257 15.86 -18.23 -8.48
CA ALA A 257 16.21 -17.03 -9.25
C ALA A 257 15.26 -16.81 -10.45
N THR A 258 14.77 -17.91 -11.03
CA THR A 258 13.81 -17.89 -12.14
C THR A 258 12.45 -17.40 -11.67
N SER A 259 12.01 -17.81 -10.49
CA SER A 259 10.74 -17.37 -9.87
C SER A 259 10.71 -15.86 -9.65
N PHE A 260 11.79 -15.31 -9.08
CA PHE A 260 11.95 -13.88 -8.86
C PHE A 260 11.85 -13.09 -10.17
N GLN A 261 12.58 -13.53 -11.19
CA GLN A 261 12.62 -12.88 -12.49
C GLN A 261 11.24 -12.88 -13.17
N ILE A 262 10.50 -13.99 -13.04
CA ILE A 262 9.15 -14.14 -13.58
C ILE A 262 8.17 -13.18 -12.88
N ILE A 263 8.18 -13.11 -11.55
CA ILE A 263 7.32 -12.19 -10.79
C ILE A 263 7.60 -10.74 -11.16
N PHE A 264 8.88 -10.40 -11.28
CA PHE A 264 9.31 -9.07 -11.68
C PHE A 264 8.81 -8.71 -13.09
N ILE A 265 8.95 -9.62 -14.05
CA ILE A 265 8.48 -9.44 -15.43
C ILE A 265 6.96 -9.29 -15.47
N VAL A 266 6.20 -10.15 -14.78
CA VAL A 266 4.73 -10.08 -14.76
C VAL A 266 4.25 -8.77 -14.12
N SER A 267 4.90 -8.35 -13.04
CA SER A 267 4.61 -7.08 -12.37
C SER A 267 4.93 -5.88 -13.27
N ALA A 268 6.04 -5.92 -14.01
CA ALA A 268 6.43 -4.89 -14.95
C ALA A 268 5.45 -4.80 -16.14
N ILE A 269 5.01 -5.94 -16.70
CA ILE A 269 4.00 -6.00 -17.76
C ILE A 269 2.69 -5.39 -17.28
N LEU A 270 2.28 -5.70 -16.05
CA LEU A 270 1.06 -5.13 -15.47
C LEU A 270 1.17 -3.63 -15.24
N LEU A 271 2.29 -3.15 -14.69
CA LEU A 271 2.57 -1.73 -14.53
C LEU A 271 2.50 -0.99 -15.86
N MET A 272 3.10 -1.59 -16.90
CA MET A 272 3.08 -1.05 -18.25
C MET A 272 1.67 -1.04 -18.81
N ALA A 273 0.89 -2.11 -18.64
CA ALA A 273 -0.51 -2.16 -19.07
C ALA A 273 -1.37 -1.11 -18.34
N LEU A 274 -1.23 -0.96 -17.02
CA LEU A 274 -1.92 0.09 -16.27
C LEU A 274 -1.57 1.50 -16.79
N ALA A 275 -0.30 1.74 -17.11
CA ALA A 275 0.15 3.01 -17.68
C ALA A 275 -0.46 3.27 -19.07
N PHE A 276 -0.42 2.28 -19.97
CA PHE A 276 -0.99 2.39 -21.32
C PHE A 276 -2.51 2.62 -21.29
N PHE A 277 -3.25 1.90 -20.46
CA PHE A 277 -4.69 2.09 -20.34
C PHE A 277 -5.05 3.42 -19.65
N SER A 278 -4.19 3.93 -18.76
CA SER A 278 -4.33 5.27 -18.19
C SER A 278 -4.20 6.38 -19.24
N GLU A 279 -3.29 6.22 -20.21
CA GLU A 279 -3.11 7.17 -21.31
C GLU A 279 -4.19 7.04 -22.40
N ALA A 280 -4.59 5.82 -22.75
CA ALA A 280 -5.65 5.57 -23.74
C ALA A 280 -7.01 6.13 -23.31
N LEU A 281 -7.25 6.24 -21.98
CA LEU A 281 -8.44 6.89 -21.42
C LEU A 281 -8.30 8.41 -21.27
N ARG A 282 -7.10 8.96 -21.48
CA ARG A 282 -6.80 10.41 -21.38
C ARG A 282 -6.98 11.15 -22.70
N VAL A 283 -7.01 10.41 -23.81
CA VAL A 283 -7.30 10.92 -25.16
C VAL A 283 -8.78 10.69 -25.46
N LYS A 284 -9.66 11.45 -24.80
CA LYS A 284 -11.03 11.74 -25.23
C LYS A 284 -11.57 12.94 -24.47
#